data_AF-A0A432QMM2-F1
#
_entry.id   AF-A0A432QMM2-F1
#
_cell.length_a   1.000
_cell.length_b   1.000
_cell.length_c   1.000
_cell.angle_alpha   90.00
_cell.angle_beta   90.00
_cell.angle_gamma   90.00
#
_symmetry.space_group_name_H-M   'P 1'
#
loop_
_entity.id
_entity.type
_entity.pdbx_description
1 polymer ?
#
loop_
_entity_poly.entity_id
_entity_poly.type
_entity_poly.pdbx_seq_one_letter_code
_entity_poly.pdbx_strand_id
1 'polypeptide(L)'
;ETATAYESEDKTIMIRKVLGGRIMDVEDVVALIRGETIGPFGDFRSKKGKPFSASVRLNNSKVEFLFADATDQLDIEEIKRQEPLGRSPIDQTNVFETPAAFMSESALAGDRKKGLRISKMILGRRIDQDHIAQLLSKGKTELITGFISKKKRPFDAFLLLDDKGKLGFEFPPRKRRGRGKKAAD
;
A
#
# COMPACT_ATOMS: atom_id res chain seq x y z
N GLU A 1 -27.79 11.05 -3.38
CA GLU A 1 -26.54 11.48 -4.06
C GLU A 1 -26.72 12.91 -4.59
N THR A 2 -25.68 13.73 -4.53
CA THR A 2 -25.63 15.08 -5.12
C THR A 2 -24.62 15.12 -6.27
N ALA A 3 -24.45 16.28 -6.93
CA ALA A 3 -23.46 16.42 -8.00
C ALA A 3 -22.01 16.13 -7.53
N THR A 4 -21.71 16.42 -6.25
CA THR A 4 -20.33 16.41 -5.72
C THR A 4 -20.12 15.48 -4.52
N ALA A 5 -21.18 14.88 -3.96
CA ALA A 5 -21.10 13.99 -2.80
C ALA A 5 -22.14 12.86 -2.81
N TYR A 6 -21.82 11.82 -2.05
CA TYR A 6 -22.77 10.84 -1.55
C TYR A 6 -23.15 11.22 -0.13
N GLU A 7 -24.44 11.16 0.18
CA GLU A 7 -25.00 11.55 1.47
C GLU A 7 -25.87 10.39 1.97
N SER A 8 -25.78 10.10 3.27
CA SER A 8 -26.71 9.18 3.92
C SER A 8 -28.10 9.81 4.01
N GLU A 9 -29.14 8.97 4.09
CA GLU A 9 -30.54 9.42 4.13
C GLU A 9 -30.84 10.32 5.34
N ASP A 10 -30.21 10.02 6.48
CA ASP A 10 -30.27 10.80 7.72
C ASP A 10 -29.35 12.04 7.72
N LYS A 11 -28.60 12.28 6.63
CA LYS A 11 -27.63 13.38 6.44
C LYS A 11 -26.50 13.43 7.47
N THR A 12 -26.26 12.35 8.21
CA THR A 12 -25.17 12.29 9.21
C THR A 12 -23.81 12.03 8.56
N ILE A 13 -23.78 11.42 7.37
CA ILE A 13 -22.56 11.10 6.61
C ILE A 13 -22.61 11.82 5.27
N MET A 14 -21.54 12.55 4.95
CA MET A 14 -21.33 13.17 3.65
C MET A 14 -19.92 12.85 3.16
N ILE A 15 -19.82 12.12 2.05
CA ILE A 15 -18.57 11.72 1.42
C ILE A 15 -18.49 12.36 0.04
N ARG A 16 -17.47 13.18 -0.20
CA ARG A 16 -17.25 13.79 -1.53
C ARG A 16 -16.92 12.71 -2.57
N LYS A 17 -17.42 12.89 -3.79
CA LYS A 17 -17.05 12.05 -4.95
C LYS A 17 -15.57 12.14 -5.30
N VAL A 18 -14.91 13.22 -4.86
CA VAL A 18 -13.46 13.39 -4.98
C VAL A 18 -12.86 13.50 -3.58
N LEU A 19 -12.06 12.51 -3.19
CA LEU A 19 -11.33 12.47 -1.91
C LEU A 19 -9.84 12.53 -2.17
N GLY A 20 -9.15 13.50 -1.55
CA GLY A 20 -7.71 13.65 -1.72
C GLY A 20 -7.27 13.75 -3.19
N GLY A 21 -8.09 14.36 -4.06
CA GLY A 21 -7.81 14.47 -5.49
C GLY A 21 -8.00 13.18 -6.32
N ARG A 22 -8.44 12.07 -5.70
CA ARG A 22 -8.87 10.84 -6.36
C ARG A 22 -10.39 10.87 -6.56
N ILE A 23 -10.86 10.44 -7.72
CA ILE A 23 -12.28 10.17 -7.97
C ILE A 23 -12.63 8.83 -7.31
N MET A 24 -13.66 8.82 -6.48
CA MET A 24 -14.06 7.62 -5.73
C MET A 24 -15.10 6.83 -6.53
N ASP A 25 -14.87 5.53 -6.62
CA ASP A 25 -15.84 4.60 -7.21
C ASP A 25 -17.03 4.40 -6.27
N VAL A 26 -18.19 4.06 -6.85
CA VAL A 26 -19.42 3.90 -6.06
C VAL A 26 -19.27 2.76 -5.06
N GLU A 27 -18.65 1.63 -5.46
CA GLU A 27 -18.44 0.51 -4.56
C GLU A 27 -17.55 0.89 -3.37
N ASP A 28 -16.47 1.64 -3.61
CA ASP A 28 -15.58 2.15 -2.56
C ASP A 28 -16.35 3.01 -1.55
N VAL A 29 -17.22 3.91 -2.04
CA VAL A 29 -18.00 4.78 -1.16
C VAL A 29 -19.03 3.97 -0.36
N VAL A 30 -19.69 2.99 -0.98
CA VAL A 30 -20.62 2.11 -0.29
C VAL A 30 -19.93 1.32 0.80
N ALA A 31 -18.76 0.73 0.52
CA ALA A 31 -17.95 0.02 1.51
C ALA A 31 -17.56 0.95 2.67
N LEU A 32 -17.13 2.18 2.36
CA LEU A 32 -16.77 3.18 3.37
C LEU A 32 -17.96 3.56 4.27
N ILE A 33 -19.17 3.71 3.71
CA ILE A 33 -20.40 4.00 4.47
C ILE A 33 -20.78 2.82 5.36
N ARG A 34 -20.52 1.57 4.93
CA ARG A 34 -20.72 0.36 5.72
C ARG A 34 -19.73 0.20 6.88
N GLY A 35 -18.76 1.12 7.01
CA GLY A 35 -17.74 1.08 8.04
C GLY A 35 -16.50 0.27 7.65
N GLU A 36 -16.39 -0.14 6.38
CA GLU A 36 -15.21 -0.84 5.89
C GLU A 36 -14.04 0.13 5.69
N THR A 37 -12.82 -0.40 5.81
CA THR A 37 -11.61 0.32 5.44
C THR A 37 -11.24 -0.04 4.00
N ILE A 38 -11.17 0.97 3.13
CA ILE A 38 -10.89 0.81 1.70
C ILE A 38 -9.45 1.19 1.34
N GLY A 39 -8.98 0.67 0.21
CA GLY A 39 -7.62 0.87 -0.29
C GLY A 39 -6.63 -0.20 0.19
N PRO A 40 -5.33 0.12 0.34
CA PRO A 40 -4.73 1.44 0.14
C PRO A 40 -4.71 1.84 -1.34
N PHE A 41 -4.91 3.13 -1.59
CA PHE A 41 -4.79 3.72 -2.93
C PHE A 41 -3.46 4.45 -3.07
N GLY A 42 -2.91 4.49 -4.29
CA GLY A 42 -1.60 5.06 -4.58
C GLY A 42 -1.62 6.42 -5.31
N ASP A 43 -2.81 6.94 -5.58
CA ASP A 43 -3.07 8.06 -6.50
C ASP A 43 -3.70 9.28 -5.81
N PHE A 44 -3.73 9.33 -4.47
CA PHE A 44 -4.09 10.53 -3.73
C PHE A 44 -3.08 11.66 -3.93
N ARG A 45 -3.55 12.90 -3.77
CA ARG A 45 -2.79 14.14 -3.88
C ARG A 45 -2.99 15.01 -2.65
N SER A 46 -1.89 15.45 -2.06
CA SER A 46 -1.89 16.42 -0.96
C SER A 46 -2.39 17.79 -1.44
N LYS A 47 -2.67 18.70 -0.51
CA LYS A 47 -3.01 20.11 -0.82
C LYS A 47 -1.94 20.82 -1.68
N LYS A 48 -0.68 20.37 -1.61
CA LYS A 48 0.44 20.88 -2.43
C LYS A 48 0.66 20.09 -3.73
N GLY A 49 -0.28 19.20 -4.10
CA GLY A 49 -0.24 18.39 -5.32
C GLY A 49 0.69 17.17 -5.28
N LYS A 50 1.46 16.97 -4.21
CA LYS A 50 2.35 15.79 -4.07
C LYS A 50 1.52 14.51 -3.94
N PRO A 51 1.84 13.44 -4.70
CA PRO A 51 1.15 12.17 -4.59
C PRO A 51 1.49 11.47 -3.26
N PHE A 52 0.55 10.71 -2.71
CA PHE A 52 0.76 9.86 -1.53
C PHE A 52 -0.14 8.62 -1.60
N SER A 53 0.19 7.60 -0.79
CA SER A 53 -0.63 6.41 -0.63
C SER A 53 -1.22 6.31 0.77
N ALA A 54 -2.46 5.87 0.87
CA ALA A 54 -3.15 5.68 2.14
C ALA A 54 -4.35 4.73 1.97
N SER A 55 -4.76 4.11 3.06
CA SER A 55 -6.11 3.52 3.18
C SER A 55 -7.06 4.55 3.76
N VAL A 56 -8.35 4.38 3.54
CA VAL A 56 -9.38 5.33 3.98
C VAL A 56 -10.42 4.59 4.79
N ARG A 57 -10.80 5.17 5.93
CA ARG A 57 -11.92 4.68 6.74
C ARG A 57 -12.81 5.85 7.16
N LEU A 58 -14.01 5.52 7.60
CA LEU A 58 -14.92 6.47 8.21
C LEU A 58 -14.85 6.32 9.73
N ASN A 59 -14.60 7.41 10.45
CA ASN A 59 -14.63 7.46 11.90
C ASN A 59 -15.51 8.64 12.34
N ASN A 60 -16.60 8.38 13.07
CA ASN A 60 -17.56 9.41 13.51
C ASN A 60 -17.98 10.35 12.37
N SER A 61 -18.39 9.78 11.23
CA SER A 61 -18.76 10.48 9.99
C SER A 61 -17.66 11.34 9.34
N LYS A 62 -16.41 11.22 9.80
CA LYS A 62 -15.24 11.89 9.21
C LYS A 62 -14.36 10.89 8.49
N VAL A 63 -13.92 11.29 7.30
CA VAL A 63 -12.97 10.52 6.49
C VAL A 63 -11.58 10.64 7.12
N GLU A 64 -11.00 9.49 7.49
CA GLU A 64 -9.62 9.39 8.00
C GLU A 64 -8.72 8.67 7.01
N PHE A 65 -7.48 9.16 6.88
CA PHE A 65 -6.44 8.56 6.06
C PHE A 65 -5.46 7.80 6.93
N LEU A 66 -5.36 6.50 6.70
CA LEU A 66 -4.41 5.60 7.35
C LEU A 66 -3.16 5.50 6.49
N PHE A 67 -2.04 6.00 7.00
CA PHE A 67 -0.76 6.03 6.29
C PHE A 67 0.12 4.84 6.68
N ALA A 68 1.01 4.44 5.76
CA ALA A 68 1.88 3.29 5.93
C ALA A 68 2.94 3.44 7.04
N ASP A 69 3.17 4.65 7.54
CA ASP A 69 4.16 4.98 8.58
C ASP A 69 3.52 5.35 9.93
N ALA A 70 2.19 5.38 10.01
CA ALA A 70 1.44 5.79 11.20
C ALA A 70 0.80 4.59 11.92
N THR A 71 0.83 4.64 13.25
CA THR A 71 0.21 3.64 14.13
C THR A 71 -0.90 4.21 15.01
N ASP A 72 -0.95 5.53 15.18
CA ASP A 72 -1.86 6.21 16.12
C ASP A 72 -3.35 6.00 15.85
N GLN A 73 -3.70 5.61 14.61
CA GLN A 73 -5.07 5.41 14.16
C GLN A 73 -5.42 3.91 14.02
N LEU A 74 -4.51 3.01 14.38
CA LEU A 74 -4.67 1.56 14.23
C LEU A 74 -5.21 0.91 15.52
N ASP A 75 -6.08 -0.07 15.36
CA ASP A 75 -6.42 -1.00 16.44
C ASP A 75 -5.35 -2.10 16.51
N ILE A 76 -4.31 -1.86 17.31
CA ILE A 76 -3.15 -2.75 17.41
C ILE A 76 -3.54 -4.12 17.98
N GLU A 77 -4.50 -4.15 18.91
CA GLU A 77 -4.94 -5.39 19.55
C GLU A 77 -5.69 -6.28 18.56
N GLU A 78 -6.54 -5.69 17.72
CA GLU A 78 -7.21 -6.42 16.63
C GLU A 78 -6.21 -6.90 15.57
N ILE A 79 -5.22 -6.08 15.22
CA ILE A 79 -4.17 -6.47 14.27
C ILE A 79 -3.37 -7.68 14.78
N LYS A 80 -3.01 -7.70 16.06
CA LYS A 80 -2.23 -8.79 16.67
C LYS A 80 -3.03 -10.08 16.85
N ARG A 81 -4.37 -10.06 16.74
CA ARG A 81 -5.21 -11.26 16.74
C ARG A 81 -5.18 -12.03 15.41
N GLN A 82 -4.70 -11.40 14.33
CA GLN A 82 -4.55 -12.04 13.04
C GLN A 82 -3.40 -13.07 13.05
N GLU A 83 -3.35 -13.93 12.03
CA GLU A 83 -2.21 -14.82 11.84
C GLU A 83 -0.98 -14.02 11.38
N PRO A 84 0.19 -14.20 12.01
CA PRO A 84 1.43 -13.57 11.56
C PRO A 84 1.84 -14.03 10.16
N LEU A 85 2.30 -13.09 9.33
CA LEU A 85 2.84 -13.36 8.00
C LEU A 85 4.28 -13.92 8.02
N GLY A 86 4.94 -13.84 9.17
CA GLY A 86 6.32 -14.28 9.37
C GLY A 86 7.04 -13.44 10.42
N ARG A 87 8.34 -13.67 10.57
CA ARG A 87 9.20 -12.89 11.48
C ARG A 87 9.99 -11.82 10.73
N SER A 88 10.09 -10.65 11.35
CA SER A 88 10.90 -9.54 10.87
C SER A 88 12.38 -9.93 10.83
N PRO A 89 13.12 -9.66 9.72
CA PRO A 89 14.55 -9.94 9.66
C PRO A 89 15.37 -8.99 10.57
N ILE A 90 14.81 -7.86 10.99
CA ILE A 90 15.51 -6.81 11.77
C ILE A 90 15.44 -7.09 13.28
N ASP A 91 14.24 -7.45 13.77
CA ASP A 91 13.94 -7.53 15.21
C ASP A 91 13.33 -8.87 15.63
N GLN A 92 13.11 -9.78 14.69
CA GLN A 92 12.60 -11.15 14.92
C GLN A 92 11.20 -11.23 15.55
N THR A 93 10.47 -10.11 15.62
CA THR A 93 9.07 -10.09 16.05
C THR A 93 8.12 -10.42 14.91
N ASN A 94 6.88 -10.80 15.24
CA ASN A 94 5.86 -11.17 14.26
C ASN A 94 5.49 -9.96 13.38
N VAL A 95 5.25 -10.22 12.10
CA VAL A 95 4.81 -9.22 11.12
C VAL A 95 3.34 -9.43 10.80
N PHE A 96 2.56 -8.37 10.91
CA PHE A 96 1.12 -8.36 10.67
C PHE A 96 0.76 -7.43 9.52
N GLU A 97 -0.37 -7.71 8.90
CA GLU A 97 -0.98 -6.80 7.94
C GLU A 97 -1.70 -5.66 8.68
N THR A 98 -1.48 -4.43 8.22
CA THR A 98 -2.24 -3.25 8.64
C THR A 98 -3.00 -2.70 7.43
N PRO A 99 -3.94 -1.76 7.60
CA PRO A 99 -4.69 -1.23 6.47
C PRO A 99 -3.83 -0.70 5.32
N ALA A 100 -2.69 -0.05 5.60
CA ALA A 100 -1.84 0.60 4.58
C ALA A 100 -0.42 0.00 4.46
N ALA A 101 -0.04 -0.95 5.32
CA ALA A 101 1.31 -1.49 5.39
C ALA A 101 1.33 -2.92 5.94
N PHE A 102 2.53 -3.46 6.08
CA PHE A 102 2.87 -4.63 6.86
C PHE A 102 3.88 -4.20 7.92
N MET A 103 3.61 -4.53 9.19
CA MET A 103 4.36 -4.02 10.32
C MET A 103 4.72 -5.13 11.31
N SER A 104 5.96 -5.10 11.77
CA SER A 104 6.41 -5.90 12.92
C SER A 104 5.73 -5.46 14.23
N GLU A 105 5.70 -6.31 15.26
CA GLU A 105 5.13 -5.95 16.58
C GLU A 105 5.85 -4.75 17.19
N SER A 106 7.17 -4.70 17.07
CA SER A 106 7.99 -3.55 17.46
C SER A 106 7.58 -2.27 16.73
N ALA A 107 7.31 -2.35 15.41
CA ALA A 107 6.84 -1.23 14.61
C ALA A 107 5.45 -0.76 15.04
N LEU A 108 4.53 -1.70 15.31
CA LEU A 108 3.20 -1.40 15.85
C LEU A 108 3.30 -0.74 17.24
N ALA A 109 4.28 -1.13 18.05
CA ALA A 109 4.58 -0.52 19.34
C ALA A 109 5.33 0.84 19.23
N GLY A 110 5.56 1.35 18.01
CA GLY A 110 6.15 2.66 17.78
C GLY A 110 7.67 2.68 17.62
N ASP A 111 8.36 1.53 17.57
CA ASP A 111 9.80 1.49 17.31
C ASP A 111 10.08 1.90 15.87
N ARG A 112 10.69 3.09 15.68
CA ARG A 112 11.07 3.64 14.38
C ARG A 112 12.48 3.24 13.92
N LYS A 113 13.30 2.69 14.81
CA LYS A 113 14.71 2.34 14.53
C LYS A 113 14.84 0.90 14.07
N LYS A 114 14.16 -0.02 14.73
CA LYS A 114 14.25 -1.46 14.45
C LYS A 114 12.98 -2.06 13.89
N GLY A 115 11.83 -1.40 14.11
CA GLY A 115 10.55 -1.89 13.61
C GLY A 115 10.47 -1.91 12.09
N LEU A 116 10.35 -3.12 11.52
CA LEU A 116 10.08 -3.33 10.10
C LEU A 116 8.72 -2.72 9.72
N ARG A 117 8.72 -1.90 8.67
CA ARG A 117 7.52 -1.37 8.00
C ARG A 117 7.67 -1.48 6.49
N ILE A 118 6.72 -2.14 5.84
CA ILE A 118 6.66 -2.27 4.39
C ILE A 118 5.32 -1.71 3.92
N SER A 119 5.32 -0.68 3.07
CA SER A 119 4.09 -0.14 2.49
C SER A 119 3.39 -1.19 1.62
N LYS A 120 2.07 -1.27 1.69
CA LYS A 120 1.26 -2.05 0.75
C LYS A 120 1.28 -1.46 -0.66
N MET A 121 1.62 -0.19 -0.81
CA MET A 121 1.77 0.46 -2.11
C MET A 121 3.24 0.80 -2.35
N ILE A 122 3.86 0.18 -3.35
CA ILE A 122 5.25 0.40 -3.75
C ILE A 122 5.27 0.76 -5.23
N LEU A 123 5.74 1.98 -5.55
CA LEU A 123 5.89 2.47 -6.94
C LEU A 123 4.65 2.21 -7.82
N GLY A 124 3.47 2.49 -7.28
CA GLY A 124 2.20 2.35 -7.99
C GLY A 124 1.64 0.92 -8.06
N ARG A 125 2.25 -0.05 -7.38
CA ARG A 125 1.76 -1.43 -7.29
C ARG A 125 1.38 -1.77 -5.85
N ARG A 126 0.27 -2.51 -5.73
CA ARG A 126 -0.16 -3.14 -4.49
C ARG A 126 0.69 -4.38 -4.23
N ILE A 127 1.09 -4.56 -2.98
CA ILE A 127 1.85 -5.71 -2.48
C ILE A 127 0.91 -6.51 -1.59
N ASP A 128 0.72 -7.77 -1.95
CA ASP A 128 -0.16 -8.71 -1.25
C ASP A 128 0.58 -9.46 -0.14
N GLN A 129 -0.19 -10.12 0.73
CA GLN A 129 0.34 -10.90 1.86
C GLN A 129 1.34 -11.98 1.42
N ASP A 130 1.06 -12.67 0.30
CA ASP A 130 1.95 -13.73 -0.23
C ASP A 130 3.34 -13.20 -0.57
N HIS A 131 3.42 -12.01 -1.18
CA HIS A 131 4.69 -11.36 -1.47
C HIS A 131 5.47 -11.06 -0.17
N ILE A 132 4.78 -10.64 0.88
CA ILE A 132 5.43 -10.36 2.18
C ILE A 132 5.89 -11.65 2.84
N ALA A 133 5.08 -12.70 2.86
CA ALA A 133 5.49 -14.00 3.36
C ALA A 133 6.75 -14.52 2.63
N GLN A 134 6.82 -14.34 1.30
CA GLN A 134 8.01 -14.64 0.51
C GLN A 134 9.22 -13.77 0.89
N LEU A 135 9.04 -12.45 1.09
CA LEU A 135 10.11 -11.56 1.53
C LEU A 135 10.66 -11.94 2.91
N LEU A 136 9.79 -12.27 3.86
CA LEU A 136 10.20 -12.60 5.23
C LEU A 136 10.88 -13.97 5.31
N SER A 137 10.47 -14.93 4.46
CA SER A 137 11.03 -16.29 4.47
C SER A 137 12.26 -16.46 3.57
N LYS A 138 12.24 -15.87 2.37
CA LYS A 138 13.26 -16.08 1.32
C LYS A 138 14.10 -14.83 1.03
N GLY A 139 13.72 -13.66 1.56
CA GLY A 139 14.34 -12.38 1.22
C GLY A 139 13.98 -11.87 -0.18
N LYS A 140 13.11 -12.56 -0.92
CA LYS A 140 12.79 -12.25 -2.32
C LYS A 140 11.37 -12.68 -2.70
N THR A 141 10.65 -11.82 -3.44
CA THR A 141 9.34 -12.16 -4.03
C THR A 141 9.49 -12.89 -5.35
N GLU A 142 8.38 -13.38 -5.88
CA GLU A 142 8.19 -13.63 -7.31
C GLU A 142 8.19 -12.33 -8.14
N LEU A 143 8.08 -12.49 -9.46
CA LEU A 143 8.14 -11.36 -10.39
C LEU A 143 6.85 -10.54 -10.29
N ILE A 144 6.97 -9.31 -9.81
CA ILE A 144 5.86 -8.36 -9.79
C ILE A 144 5.97 -7.47 -11.02
N THR A 145 4.89 -7.41 -11.80
CA THR A 145 4.84 -6.65 -13.04
C THR A 145 4.23 -5.27 -12.85
N GLY A 146 4.67 -4.31 -13.68
CA GLY A 146 4.00 -3.01 -13.83
C GLY A 146 4.33 -1.96 -12.78
N PHE A 147 5.44 -2.08 -12.05
CA PHE A 147 5.94 -0.98 -11.22
C PHE A 147 6.20 0.28 -12.05
N ILE A 148 5.89 1.45 -11.50
CA ILE A 148 6.07 2.73 -12.18
C ILE A 148 7.29 3.46 -11.59
N SER A 149 8.33 3.59 -12.40
CA SER A 149 9.54 4.32 -12.00
C SER A 149 9.29 5.82 -11.82
N LYS A 150 10.23 6.52 -11.16
CA LYS A 150 10.21 8.00 -11.07
C LYS A 150 10.12 8.69 -12.43
N LYS A 151 10.60 8.04 -13.51
CA LYS A 151 10.53 8.53 -14.89
C LYS A 151 9.20 8.15 -15.59
N LYS A 152 8.20 7.68 -14.85
CA LYS A 152 6.88 7.24 -15.33
C LYS A 152 6.93 6.10 -16.36
N ARG A 153 7.96 5.24 -16.28
CA ARG A 153 8.08 4.05 -17.13
C ARG A 153 7.73 2.79 -16.35
N PRO A 154 6.90 1.90 -16.91
CA PRO A 154 6.61 0.61 -16.29
C PRO A 154 7.86 -0.27 -16.31
N PHE A 155 8.01 -1.11 -15.28
CA PHE A 155 9.02 -2.15 -15.21
C PHE A 155 8.54 -3.31 -14.35
N ASP A 156 9.13 -4.48 -14.58
CA ASP A 156 8.88 -5.69 -13.80
C ASP A 156 10.12 -6.00 -12.98
N ALA A 157 9.93 -6.45 -11.74
CA ALA A 157 11.03 -6.75 -10.84
C ALA A 157 10.62 -7.71 -9.74
N PHE A 158 11.59 -8.43 -9.19
CA PHE A 158 11.48 -9.10 -7.90
C PHE A 158 11.81 -8.07 -6.81
N LEU A 159 11.01 -8.02 -5.75
CA LEU A 159 11.38 -7.27 -4.55
C LEU A 159 12.37 -8.09 -3.73
N LEU A 160 13.36 -7.42 -3.19
CA LEU A 160 14.33 -7.98 -2.26
C LEU A 160 14.16 -7.30 -0.90
N LEU A 161 14.32 -8.05 0.18
CA LEU A 161 14.37 -7.54 1.55
C LEU A 161 15.70 -7.97 2.17
N ASP A 162 16.51 -7.00 2.59
CA ASP A 162 17.77 -7.29 3.29
C ASP A 162 17.55 -7.45 4.81
N ASP A 163 18.61 -7.89 5.50
CA ASP A 163 18.68 -8.08 6.96
C ASP A 163 18.47 -6.78 7.76
N LYS A 164 18.63 -5.63 7.11
CA LYS A 164 18.40 -4.28 7.67
C LYS A 164 16.99 -3.76 7.36
N GLY A 165 16.14 -4.57 6.72
CA GLY A 165 14.77 -4.20 6.37
C GLY A 165 14.63 -3.25 5.19
N LYS A 166 15.69 -3.08 4.40
CA LYS A 166 15.68 -2.22 3.21
C LYS A 166 15.18 -3.02 2.02
N LEU A 167 14.28 -2.39 1.28
CA LEU A 167 13.76 -2.95 0.03
C LEU A 167 14.68 -2.63 -1.15
N GLY A 168 14.95 -3.65 -1.94
CA GLY A 168 15.67 -3.59 -3.21
C GLY A 168 14.83 -4.12 -4.38
N PHE A 169 15.33 -3.95 -5.59
CA PHE A 169 14.74 -4.48 -6.81
C PHE A 169 15.77 -5.31 -7.57
N GLU A 170 15.39 -6.51 -7.97
CA GLU A 170 16.12 -7.33 -8.92
C GLU A 170 15.33 -7.43 -10.22
N PHE A 171 15.96 -7.12 -11.35
CA PHE A 171 15.29 -7.13 -12.65
C PHE A 171 15.45 -8.48 -13.34
N PRO A 172 14.40 -9.01 -13.98
CA PRO A 172 14.53 -10.22 -14.77
C PRO A 172 15.55 -10.02 -15.90
N PRO A 173 16.19 -11.11 -16.38
CA PRO A 173 17.11 -11.05 -17.50
C PRO A 173 16.46 -10.36 -18.71
N ARG A 174 17.15 -9.35 -19.27
CA ARG A 174 16.63 -8.64 -20.45
C ARG A 174 16.51 -9.64 -21.61
N LYS A 175 15.30 -9.80 -22.16
CA LYS A 175 15.16 -10.43 -23.48
C LYS A 175 16.04 -9.64 -24.47
N ARG A 176 17.03 -10.29 -25.10
CA ARG A 176 17.87 -9.65 -26.13
C ARG A 176 16.93 -9.06 -27.17
N ARG A 177 16.90 -7.73 -27.32
CA ARG A 177 16.29 -7.10 -28.48
C ARG A 177 17.05 -7.65 -29.68
N GLY A 178 16.39 -8.46 -30.50
CA GLY A 178 16.91 -8.82 -31.81
C GLY A 178 17.29 -7.53 -32.51
N ARG A 179 18.53 -7.46 -33.03
CA ARG A 179 18.97 -6.38 -33.90
C ARG A 179 17.96 -6.32 -35.05
N GLY A 180 17.06 -5.35 -35.03
CA GLY A 180 16.23 -5.03 -36.18
C GLY A 180 17.17 -4.73 -37.33
N LYS A 181 17.12 -5.54 -38.40
CA LYS A 181 17.77 -5.24 -39.67
C LYS A 181 17.40 -3.82 -40.06
N LYS A 182 18.39 -2.94 -40.22
CA LYS A 182 18.21 -1.75 -41.04
C LYS A 182 17.87 -2.25 -42.43
N ALA A 183 16.65 -1.99 -42.89
CA ALA A 183 16.35 -2.02 -44.32
C ALA A 183 17.11 -0.83 -44.92
N ALA A 184 18.04 -1.15 -45.83
CA ALA A 184 18.56 -0.21 -46.79
C ALA A 184 17.62 -0.28 -48.00
N ASP A 185 17.04 0.86 -48.35
CA ASP A 185 16.82 1.29 -49.74
C ASP A 185 16.84 2.82 -49.74
#